data_AF-A0A9R1QPV8-F1
#
_entry.id   AF-A0A9R1QPV8-F1
#
_cell.length_a   1.000
_cell.length_b   1.000
_cell.length_c   1.000
_cell.angle_alpha   90.00
_cell.angle_beta   90.00
_cell.angle_gamma   90.00
#
_symmetry.space_group_name_H-M   'P 1'
#
loop_
_entity.id
_entity.type
_entity.pdbx_description
1 polymer ?
#
loop_
_entity_poly.entity_id
_entity_poly.type
_entity_poly.pdbx_seq_one_letter_code
_entity_poly.pdbx_strand_id
1 'polypeptide(L)'
;MAPACALTTIAILAAILFYVLLLLSRAMELRFTASYAMVDCAPPPASDAAAAAAFRDTVLPLLAALPAAAAPTGFASLQSGGGAFARGLCLGDPAPRDCLACLAAAAKKLTGCGASRRAGVWRSEGCFLAYADGNTSSTHEDVFRDVVSFDDGTPSSYPNCFDTRALVALAQSLARRGAANSSGARVVTDAAALSKNATGKNAMTLRAQCARDRAAAAECARCLGDSAREVRACGWGLDGEHERVADVLGYNCFLRIETSVPPRPVAKYIKQPVVLALCAAILLVLVVTAVSACVRKKRGTGNVAAAAASGASSVSRLRTCSQN
;
A
#
# COMPACT_ATOMS: atom_id res chain seq x y z
N MET A 1 16.59 -8.01 48.47
CA MET A 1 15.92 -8.71 47.34
C MET A 1 14.68 -7.98 46.78
N ALA A 2 14.57 -6.65 46.90
CA ALA A 2 13.46 -5.87 46.33
C ALA A 2 13.62 -5.32 44.87
N PRO A 3 14.82 -5.22 44.25
CA PRO A 3 14.93 -4.56 42.94
C PRO A 3 14.57 -5.46 41.74
N ALA A 4 14.63 -6.79 41.91
CA ALA A 4 14.37 -7.74 40.82
C ALA A 4 12.91 -7.69 40.32
N CYS A 5 11.95 -7.45 41.22
CA CYS A 5 10.52 -7.44 40.88
C CYS A 5 10.11 -6.20 40.06
N ALA A 6 10.78 -5.06 40.29
CA ALA A 6 10.51 -3.80 39.58
C ALA A 6 11.12 -3.79 38.18
N LEU A 7 12.30 -4.39 37.98
CA LEU A 7 12.89 -4.53 36.65
C LEU A 7 12.05 -5.44 35.74
N THR A 8 11.55 -6.55 36.28
CA THR A 8 10.71 -7.48 35.50
C THR A 8 9.39 -6.85 35.07
N THR A 9 8.77 -6.01 35.90
CA THR A 9 7.52 -5.33 35.53
C THR A 9 7.75 -4.25 34.47
N ILE A 10 8.85 -3.50 34.56
CA ILE A 10 9.21 -2.50 33.53
C ILE A 10 9.48 -3.18 32.18
N ALA A 11 10.18 -4.31 32.17
CA ALA A 11 10.47 -5.05 30.94
C ALA A 11 9.19 -5.59 30.27
N ILE A 12 8.24 -6.11 31.06
CA ILE A 12 6.96 -6.61 30.55
C ILE A 12 6.12 -5.46 29.98
N LEU A 13 6.06 -4.32 30.67
CA LEU A 13 5.32 -3.14 30.18
C LEU A 13 5.93 -2.57 28.89
N ALA A 14 7.25 -2.54 28.77
CA ALA A 14 7.93 -2.11 27.55
C ALA A 14 7.64 -3.06 26.37
N ALA A 15 7.64 -4.38 26.60
CA ALA A 15 7.32 -5.37 25.57
C ALA A 15 5.86 -5.26 25.10
N ILE A 16 4.91 -5.04 26.03
CA ILE A 16 3.49 -4.83 25.69
C ILE A 16 3.31 -3.54 24.90
N LEU A 17 3.94 -2.43 25.33
CA LEU A 17 3.88 -1.17 24.60
C LEU A 17 4.45 -1.31 23.18
N PHE A 18 5.58 -2.00 23.02
CA PHE A 18 6.17 -2.26 21.71
C PHE A 18 5.25 -3.10 20.82
N TYR A 19 4.62 -4.14 21.37
CA TYR A 19 3.66 -4.97 20.63
C TYR A 19 2.40 -4.18 20.22
N VAL A 20 1.89 -3.31 21.10
CA VAL A 20 0.76 -2.42 20.79
C VAL A 20 1.14 -1.42 19.70
N LEU A 21 2.35 -0.83 19.74
CA LEU A 21 2.83 0.07 18.69
C LEU A 21 2.98 -0.65 17.34
N LEU A 22 3.42 -1.91 17.34
CA LEU A 22 3.47 -2.74 16.13
C LEU A 22 2.08 -3.11 15.60
N LEU A 23 1.11 -3.38 16.48
CA LEU A 23 -0.27 -3.61 16.07
C LEU A 23 -0.93 -2.33 15.53
N LEU A 24 -0.62 -1.17 16.12
CA LEU A 24 -1.11 0.12 15.65
C LEU A 24 -0.47 0.53 14.32
N SER A 25 0.82 0.25 14.10
CA SER A 25 1.45 0.48 12.80
C SER A 25 0.85 -0.42 11.72
N ARG A 26 0.60 -1.71 12.03
CA ARG A 26 -0.11 -2.65 11.15
C ARG A 26 -1.56 -2.21 10.87
N ALA A 27 -2.25 -1.67 11.88
CA ALA A 27 -3.61 -1.16 11.73
C ALA A 27 -3.67 0.16 10.93
N MET A 28 -2.61 0.96 10.95
CA MET A 28 -2.47 2.16 10.13
C MET A 28 -2.14 1.80 8.68
N GLU A 29 -1.37 0.74 8.44
CA GLU A 29 -1.18 0.15 7.10
C GLU A 29 -2.47 -0.49 6.55
N LEU A 30 -3.36 -0.98 7.42
CA LEU A 30 -4.64 -1.57 7.02
C LEU A 30 -5.66 -0.57 6.47
N ARG A 31 -5.39 0.75 6.52
CA ARG A 31 -6.34 1.78 6.08
C ARG A 31 -6.25 2.16 4.61
N PHE A 32 -5.26 1.68 3.87
CA PHE A 32 -5.19 1.90 2.43
C PHE A 32 -4.32 0.81 1.80
N THR A 33 -4.92 -0.29 1.36
CA THR A 33 -4.43 -1.12 0.25
C THR A 33 -5.46 -2.21 -0.03
N ALA A 34 -6.50 -1.87 -0.81
CA ALA A 34 -7.08 -2.91 -1.65
C ALA A 34 -5.96 -3.34 -2.62
N SER A 35 -5.18 -4.38 -2.26
CA SER A 35 -4.12 -4.89 -3.11
C SER A 35 -4.76 -5.61 -4.28
N TYR A 36 -4.67 -5.03 -5.47
CA TYR A 36 -5.13 -5.65 -6.71
C TYR A 36 -3.96 -5.80 -7.67
N ALA A 37 -4.08 -6.78 -8.55
CA ALA A 37 -3.20 -6.96 -9.69
C ALA A 37 -4.04 -7.28 -10.91
N MET A 38 -4.15 -6.34 -11.85
CA MET A 38 -4.73 -6.61 -13.16
C MET A 38 -3.68 -7.30 -13.99
N VAL A 39 -4.01 -8.45 -14.57
CA VAL A 39 -3.11 -9.26 -15.38
C VAL A 39 -3.75 -9.47 -16.73
N ASP A 40 -3.02 -9.11 -17.77
CA ASP A 40 -3.37 -9.40 -19.15
C ASP A 40 -2.34 -10.41 -19.68
N CYS A 41 -2.79 -11.61 -20.02
CA CYS A 41 -2.01 -12.59 -20.75
C CYS A 41 -2.58 -12.66 -22.17
N ALA A 42 -1.92 -12.03 -23.15
CA ALA A 42 -2.43 -11.99 -24.51
C ALA A 42 -2.61 -13.42 -25.06
N PRO A 43 -3.61 -13.67 -25.92
CA PRO A 43 -3.80 -14.98 -26.54
C PRO A 43 -2.51 -15.48 -27.20
N PRO A 44 -2.07 -16.71 -26.92
CA PRO A 44 -0.85 -17.23 -27.51
C PRO A 44 -1.03 -17.41 -29.04
N PRO A 45 0.00 -17.15 -29.85
CA PRO A 45 -0.03 -17.50 -31.26
C PRO A 45 -0.06 -19.03 -31.42
N ALA A 46 -0.56 -19.50 -32.56
CA ALA A 46 -0.46 -20.90 -32.93
C ALA A 46 1.02 -21.30 -32.98
N SER A 47 1.42 -22.17 -32.05
CA SER A 47 2.79 -22.68 -31.92
C SER A 47 2.76 -24.01 -31.18
N ASP A 48 3.79 -24.84 -31.39
CA ASP A 48 3.92 -26.08 -30.63
C ASP A 48 4.37 -25.82 -29.18
N ALA A 49 4.24 -26.85 -28.33
CA ALA A 49 4.60 -26.76 -26.92
C ALA A 49 6.09 -26.49 -26.69
N ALA A 50 6.97 -26.94 -27.60
CA ALA A 50 8.41 -26.77 -27.47
C ALA A 50 8.81 -25.30 -27.73
N ALA A 51 8.23 -24.67 -28.75
CA ALA A 51 8.44 -23.26 -29.07
C ALA A 51 7.91 -22.35 -27.95
N ALA A 52 6.75 -22.68 -27.38
CA ALA A 52 6.20 -21.96 -26.22
C ALA A 52 7.11 -22.09 -24.99
N ALA A 53 7.61 -23.29 -24.70
CA ALA A 53 8.56 -23.53 -23.60
C ALA A 53 9.88 -22.78 -23.82
N ALA A 54 10.47 -22.86 -25.02
CA ALA A 54 11.72 -22.17 -25.34
C ALA A 54 11.62 -20.65 -25.15
N PHE A 55 10.48 -20.05 -25.49
CA PHE A 55 10.25 -18.63 -25.24
C PHE A 55 10.08 -18.30 -23.76
N ARG A 56 9.37 -19.16 -23.03
CA ARG A 56 9.25 -19.00 -21.58
C ARG A 56 10.63 -19.02 -20.92
N ASP A 57 11.51 -19.90 -21.36
CA ASP A 57 12.88 -20.01 -20.86
C ASP A 57 13.73 -18.75 -21.16
N THR A 58 13.43 -18.01 -22.25
CA THR A 58 14.09 -16.72 -22.51
C THR A 58 13.50 -15.55 -21.72
N VAL A 59 12.21 -15.60 -21.36
CA VAL A 59 11.53 -14.56 -20.58
C VAL A 59 11.82 -14.65 -19.09
N LEU A 60 11.87 -15.86 -18.51
CA LEU A 60 12.01 -16.05 -17.05
C LEU A 60 13.25 -15.34 -16.45
N PRO A 61 14.45 -15.40 -17.06
CA PRO A 61 15.60 -14.66 -16.56
C PRO A 61 15.40 -13.14 -16.60
N LEU A 62 14.71 -12.62 -17.62
CA LEU A 62 14.41 -11.18 -17.72
C LEU A 62 13.48 -10.76 -16.58
N LEU A 63 12.41 -11.53 -16.32
CA LEU A 63 11.48 -11.27 -15.21
C LEU A 63 12.18 -11.30 -13.85
N ALA A 64 13.17 -12.17 -13.66
CA ALA A 64 13.94 -12.27 -12.43
C ALA A 64 14.90 -11.08 -12.22
N ALA A 65 15.55 -10.61 -13.29
CA ALA A 65 16.55 -9.53 -13.22
C ALA A 65 15.92 -8.12 -13.18
N LEU A 66 14.78 -7.94 -13.82
CA LEU A 66 14.16 -6.64 -14.04
C LEU A 66 13.84 -5.85 -12.76
N PRO A 67 13.31 -6.43 -11.66
CA PRO A 67 13.01 -5.66 -10.45
C PRO A 67 14.25 -4.97 -9.86
N ALA A 68 15.38 -5.67 -9.80
CA ALA A 68 16.63 -5.10 -9.31
C ALA A 68 17.20 -4.03 -10.25
N ALA A 69 17.06 -4.22 -11.56
CA ALA A 69 17.49 -3.25 -12.57
C ALA A 69 16.66 -1.95 -12.53
N ALA A 70 15.35 -2.05 -12.29
CA ALA A 70 14.44 -0.91 -12.29
C ALA A 70 14.42 -0.16 -10.96
N ALA A 71 14.67 -0.84 -9.83
CA ALA A 71 14.54 -0.27 -8.49
C ALA A 71 15.25 1.09 -8.27
N PRO A 72 16.49 1.31 -8.75
CA PRO A 72 17.20 2.57 -8.46
C PRO A 72 16.60 3.80 -9.16
N THR A 73 15.99 3.62 -10.34
CA THR A 73 15.54 4.72 -11.22
C THR A 73 14.02 4.72 -11.47
N GLY A 74 13.33 3.71 -10.93
CA GLY A 74 11.92 3.45 -11.17
C GLY A 74 11.61 2.86 -12.55
N PHE A 75 12.61 2.50 -13.35
CA PHE A 75 12.39 1.94 -14.68
C PHE A 75 13.56 1.10 -15.19
N ALA A 76 13.26 -0.03 -15.83
CA ALA A 76 14.22 -0.75 -16.63
C ALA A 76 13.55 -1.44 -17.82
N SER A 77 14.36 -1.68 -18.84
CA SER A 77 14.02 -2.49 -20.00
C SER A 77 15.19 -3.44 -20.26
N LEU A 78 14.87 -4.73 -20.41
CA LEU A 78 15.83 -5.81 -20.63
C LEU A 78 15.44 -6.60 -21.87
N GLN A 79 16.45 -7.06 -22.60
CA GLN A 79 16.26 -7.87 -23.80
C GLN A 79 17.18 -9.08 -23.75
N SER A 80 16.67 -10.22 -24.20
CA SER A 80 17.45 -11.45 -24.37
C SER A 80 17.99 -11.55 -25.80
N GLY A 81 19.08 -12.31 -25.98
CA GLY A 81 19.60 -12.62 -27.31
C GLY A 81 18.63 -13.41 -28.21
N GLY A 82 17.57 -14.00 -27.62
CA GLY A 82 16.52 -14.73 -28.34
C GLY A 82 15.30 -13.87 -28.71
N GLY A 83 15.38 -12.54 -28.61
CA GLY A 83 14.31 -11.62 -29.02
C GLY A 83 13.23 -11.35 -27.96
N ALA A 84 13.22 -12.09 -26.84
CA ALA A 84 12.34 -11.77 -25.72
C ALA A 84 12.75 -10.46 -25.05
N PHE A 85 11.74 -9.72 -24.60
CA PHE A 85 11.85 -8.39 -24.04
C PHE A 85 11.03 -8.31 -22.75
N ALA A 86 11.53 -7.60 -21.74
CA ALA A 86 10.76 -7.26 -20.55
C ALA A 86 10.99 -5.80 -20.16
N ARG A 87 9.95 -5.16 -19.62
CA ARG A 87 10.02 -3.79 -19.09
C ARG A 87 9.27 -3.68 -17.78
N GLY A 88 9.73 -2.76 -16.94
CA GLY A 88 9.14 -2.50 -15.63
C GLY A 88 9.18 -1.02 -15.33
N LEU A 89 8.08 -0.50 -14.80
CA LEU A 89 7.92 0.90 -14.43
C LEU A 89 7.29 0.97 -13.03
N CYS A 90 7.86 1.81 -12.19
CA CYS A 90 7.28 2.27 -10.95
C CYS A 90 6.66 3.65 -11.17
N LEU A 91 5.39 3.80 -10.80
CA LEU A 91 4.58 4.97 -11.07
C LEU A 91 4.88 6.06 -10.05
N GLY A 92 5.11 7.29 -10.52
CA GLY A 92 5.63 8.37 -9.68
C GLY A 92 7.09 8.13 -9.28
N ASP A 93 7.42 8.46 -8.03
CA ASP A 93 8.79 8.40 -7.49
C ASP A 93 8.84 7.61 -6.17
N PRO A 94 8.50 6.31 -6.15
CA PRO A 94 8.54 5.52 -4.93
C PRO A 94 9.98 5.28 -4.48
N ALA A 95 10.16 4.97 -3.19
CA ALA A 95 11.47 4.56 -2.68
C ALA A 95 11.97 3.30 -3.43
N PRO A 96 13.28 3.15 -3.69
CA PRO A 96 13.81 2.02 -4.43
C PRO A 96 13.39 0.64 -3.90
N ARG A 97 13.27 0.52 -2.57
CA ARG A 97 12.82 -0.70 -1.90
C ARG A 97 11.36 -1.05 -2.27
N ASP A 98 10.48 -0.07 -2.32
CA ASP A 98 9.07 -0.28 -2.61
C ASP A 98 8.86 -0.60 -4.09
N CYS A 99 9.62 0.09 -4.95
CA CYS A 99 9.68 -0.23 -6.38
C CYS A 99 10.13 -1.67 -6.63
N LEU A 100 11.23 -2.10 -5.97
CA LEU A 100 11.73 -3.46 -6.05
C LEU A 100 10.68 -4.49 -5.61
N ALA A 101 10.05 -4.26 -4.45
CA ALA A 101 9.05 -5.17 -3.91
C ALA A 101 7.82 -5.29 -4.83
N CYS A 102 7.35 -4.16 -5.36
CA CYS A 102 6.21 -4.15 -6.28
C CYS A 102 6.51 -4.93 -7.57
N LEU A 103 7.65 -4.64 -8.20
CA LEU A 103 8.06 -5.28 -9.45
C LEU A 103 8.39 -6.77 -9.26
N ALA A 104 8.95 -7.17 -8.12
CA ALA A 104 9.19 -8.59 -7.83
C ALA A 104 7.89 -9.40 -7.73
N ALA A 105 6.87 -8.84 -7.08
CA ALA A 105 5.55 -9.46 -7.00
C ALA A 105 4.84 -9.47 -8.38
N ALA A 106 5.00 -8.42 -9.17
CA ALA A 106 4.54 -8.36 -10.56
C ALA A 106 5.20 -9.46 -11.43
N ALA A 107 6.52 -9.58 -11.36
CA ALA A 107 7.28 -10.60 -12.09
C ALA A 107 6.81 -12.01 -11.75
N LYS A 108 6.61 -12.30 -10.46
CA LYS A 108 6.06 -13.58 -10.00
C LYS A 108 4.70 -13.87 -10.61
N LYS A 109 3.81 -12.88 -10.72
CA LYS A 109 2.47 -13.05 -11.31
C LYS A 109 2.54 -13.41 -12.79
N LEU A 110 3.45 -12.78 -13.55
CA LEU A 110 3.62 -13.02 -14.99
C LEU A 110 4.18 -14.40 -15.33
N THR A 111 4.84 -15.09 -14.39
CA THR A 111 5.26 -16.49 -14.60
C THR A 111 4.08 -17.44 -14.87
N GLY A 112 2.85 -17.03 -14.53
CA GLY A 112 1.61 -17.79 -14.71
C GLY A 112 0.94 -17.63 -16.08
N CYS A 113 1.46 -16.80 -17.00
CA CYS A 113 0.82 -16.53 -18.30
C CYS A 113 1.00 -17.65 -19.37
N GLY A 114 1.42 -18.85 -18.97
CA GLY A 114 1.47 -20.03 -19.83
C GLY A 114 2.30 -19.83 -21.11
N ALA A 115 1.69 -20.11 -22.26
CA ALA A 115 2.30 -20.00 -23.59
C ALA A 115 2.23 -18.59 -24.21
N SER A 116 1.71 -17.61 -23.47
CA SER A 116 1.55 -16.25 -24.00
C SER A 116 2.89 -15.63 -24.36
N ARG A 117 2.95 -15.00 -25.54
CA ARG A 117 4.12 -14.26 -26.02
C ARG A 117 4.17 -12.82 -25.55
N ARG A 118 3.08 -12.31 -24.97
CA ARG A 118 2.94 -10.93 -24.49
C ARG A 118 2.06 -10.91 -23.27
N ALA A 119 2.55 -10.32 -22.19
CA ALA A 119 1.73 -10.16 -21.00
C ALA A 119 2.12 -8.92 -20.20
N GLY A 120 1.17 -8.38 -19.46
CA GLY A 120 1.31 -7.20 -18.61
C GLY A 120 0.62 -7.40 -17.27
N VAL A 121 1.17 -6.80 -16.23
CA VAL A 121 0.54 -6.73 -14.91
C VAL A 121 0.65 -5.33 -14.35
N TRP A 122 -0.46 -4.83 -13.82
CA TRP A 122 -0.58 -3.55 -13.13
C TRP A 122 -0.97 -3.79 -11.70
N ARG A 123 -0.25 -3.17 -10.76
CA ARG A 123 -0.48 -3.35 -9.33
C ARG A 123 -0.88 -2.05 -8.65
N SER A 124 -1.78 -2.15 -7.67
CA SER A 124 -2.20 -1.06 -6.75
C SER A 124 -1.06 -0.26 -6.16
N GLU A 125 0.02 -0.97 -5.82
CA GLU A 125 1.22 -0.44 -5.19
C GLU A 125 2.00 0.49 -6.13
N GLY A 126 1.51 0.71 -7.36
CA GLY A 126 2.01 1.70 -8.28
C GLY A 126 3.16 1.15 -9.12
N CYS A 127 3.04 -0.07 -9.65
CA CYS A 127 3.99 -0.55 -10.65
C CYS A 127 3.33 -1.34 -11.77
N PHE A 128 4.05 -1.40 -12.87
CA PHE A 128 3.73 -2.14 -14.07
C PHE A 128 4.92 -2.98 -14.51
N LEU A 129 4.65 -4.20 -14.95
CA LEU A 129 5.64 -5.07 -15.55
C LEU A 129 5.03 -5.75 -16.77
N ALA A 130 5.74 -5.77 -17.88
CA ALA A 130 5.34 -6.51 -19.07
C ALA A 130 6.50 -7.26 -19.71
N TYR A 131 6.17 -8.34 -20.42
CA TYR A 131 7.09 -9.01 -21.34
C TYR A 131 6.45 -9.16 -22.72
N ALA A 132 7.29 -9.28 -23.74
CA ALA A 132 6.89 -9.48 -25.13
C ALA A 132 7.97 -10.25 -25.91
N ASP A 133 7.62 -10.76 -27.08
CA ASP A 133 8.55 -11.35 -28.07
C ASP A 133 9.27 -10.30 -28.94
N GLY A 134 9.23 -9.03 -28.52
CA GLY A 134 9.93 -7.91 -29.14
C GLY A 134 9.62 -6.58 -28.46
N ASN A 135 10.39 -5.53 -28.78
CA ASN A 135 10.20 -4.18 -28.23
C ASN A 135 9.20 -3.31 -29.02
N THR A 136 8.53 -3.86 -30.02
CA THR A 136 7.53 -3.12 -30.81
C THR A 136 6.15 -3.22 -30.18
N SER A 137 5.42 -2.10 -30.14
CA SER A 137 4.01 -2.10 -29.75
C SER A 137 3.19 -2.94 -30.74
N SER A 138 2.29 -3.75 -30.20
CA SER A 138 1.33 -4.55 -30.97
C SER A 138 -0.06 -3.89 -30.98
N THR A 139 -0.90 -4.26 -31.96
CA THR A 139 -2.29 -3.80 -31.99
C THR A 139 -3.05 -4.12 -30.70
N HIS A 140 -2.75 -5.26 -30.06
CA HIS A 140 -3.34 -5.63 -28.77
C HIS A 140 -2.97 -4.63 -27.67
N GLU A 141 -1.67 -4.33 -27.51
CA GLU A 141 -1.18 -3.35 -26.53
C GLU A 141 -1.71 -1.93 -26.83
N ASP A 142 -1.86 -1.59 -28.10
CA ASP A 142 -2.37 -0.30 -28.57
C ASP A 142 -3.87 -0.13 -28.34
N VAL A 143 -4.65 -1.22 -28.25
CA VAL A 143 -6.10 -1.15 -27.96
C VAL A 143 -6.43 -1.42 -26.50
N PHE A 144 -5.55 -2.10 -25.76
CA PHE A 144 -5.78 -2.50 -24.37
C PHE A 144 -5.98 -1.30 -23.46
N ARG A 145 -7.16 -1.22 -22.84
CA ARG A 145 -7.47 -0.35 -21.72
C ARG A 145 -8.26 -1.12 -20.71
N ASP A 146 -7.87 -0.95 -19.46
CA ASP A 146 -8.64 -1.42 -18.33
C ASP A 146 -8.78 -0.30 -17.32
N VAL A 147 -9.86 -0.34 -16.56
CA VAL A 147 -10.18 0.68 -15.57
C VAL A 147 -10.30 0.02 -14.22
N VAL A 148 -9.54 0.52 -13.26
CA VAL A 148 -9.68 0.09 -11.87
C VAL A 148 -9.95 1.30 -11.00
N SER A 149 -11.05 1.25 -10.25
CA SER A 149 -11.48 2.31 -9.34
C SER A 149 -11.59 1.79 -7.93
N PHE A 150 -11.16 2.60 -6.97
CA PHE A 150 -11.16 2.32 -5.54
C PHE A 150 -12.02 3.31 -4.80
N ASP A 151 -12.79 2.77 -3.86
CA ASP A 151 -13.46 3.53 -2.82
C ASP A 151 -12.89 3.19 -1.44
N ASP A 152 -13.16 4.07 -0.50
CA ASP A 152 -12.85 3.93 0.93
C ASP A 152 -13.89 3.06 1.67
N GLY A 153 -14.67 2.26 0.93
CA GLY A 153 -15.81 1.49 1.44
C GLY A 153 -17.07 2.33 1.68
N THR A 154 -17.03 3.64 1.41
CA THR A 154 -18.23 4.48 1.45
C THR A 154 -18.99 4.40 0.13
N PRO A 155 -20.32 4.23 0.15
CA PRO A 155 -21.11 4.32 -1.06
C PRO A 155 -20.89 5.67 -1.75
N SER A 156 -20.70 5.67 -3.06
CA SER A 156 -20.68 6.92 -3.83
C SER A 156 -21.96 7.71 -3.64
N SER A 157 -21.79 9.02 -3.52
CA SER A 157 -22.89 9.98 -3.48
C SER A 157 -23.40 10.19 -4.91
N TYR A 158 -24.20 9.25 -5.44
CA TYR A 158 -24.94 9.47 -6.68
C TYR A 158 -26.10 10.44 -6.42
N PRO A 159 -26.31 11.51 -7.22
CA PRO A 159 -25.67 11.84 -8.50
C PRO A 159 -24.57 12.92 -8.44
N ASN A 160 -23.94 13.16 -7.28
CA ASN A 160 -23.03 14.29 -7.03
C ASN A 160 -21.60 14.13 -7.58
N CYS A 161 -21.46 13.43 -8.71
CA CYS A 161 -20.17 13.20 -9.35
C CYS A 161 -19.58 14.47 -9.97
N PHE A 162 -18.27 14.47 -10.19
CA PHE A 162 -17.64 15.52 -10.99
C PHE A 162 -18.20 15.56 -12.42
N ASP A 163 -18.17 16.75 -13.03
CA ASP A 163 -18.49 16.90 -14.45
C ASP A 163 -17.51 16.05 -15.28
N THR A 164 -18.05 14.99 -15.91
CA THR A 164 -17.26 14.05 -16.71
C THR A 164 -16.64 14.72 -17.92
N ARG A 165 -17.32 15.68 -18.56
CA ARG A 165 -16.77 16.39 -19.72
C ARG A 165 -15.62 17.29 -19.31
N ALA A 166 -15.74 17.98 -18.19
CA ALA A 166 -14.65 18.80 -17.65
C ALA A 166 -13.44 17.93 -17.28
N LEU A 167 -13.68 16.77 -16.68
CA LEU A 167 -12.62 15.84 -16.29
C LEU A 167 -11.91 15.23 -17.51
N VAL A 168 -12.66 14.81 -18.53
CA VAL A 168 -12.09 14.34 -19.81
C VAL A 168 -11.24 15.44 -20.45
N ALA A 169 -11.74 16.69 -20.51
CA ALA A 169 -10.99 17.81 -21.10
C ALA A 169 -9.67 18.09 -20.35
N LEU A 170 -9.70 18.02 -19.02
CA LEU A 170 -8.51 18.16 -18.18
C LEU A 170 -7.52 17.01 -18.44
N ALA A 171 -7.99 15.77 -18.42
CA ALA A 171 -7.17 14.59 -18.68
C ALA A 171 -6.55 14.65 -20.09
N GLN A 172 -7.27 15.11 -21.11
CA GLN A 172 -6.75 15.32 -22.46
C GLN A 172 -5.70 16.44 -22.53
N SER A 173 -5.89 17.53 -21.78
CA SER A 173 -4.88 18.60 -21.69
C SER A 173 -3.59 18.08 -21.05
N LEU A 174 -3.74 17.32 -19.95
CA LEU A 174 -2.63 16.68 -19.26
C LEU A 174 -1.92 15.67 -20.16
N ALA A 175 -2.67 14.86 -20.91
CA ALA A 175 -2.16 13.89 -21.87
C ALA A 175 -1.20 14.53 -22.89
N ARG A 176 -1.60 15.67 -23.48
CA ARG A 176 -0.77 16.40 -24.44
C ARG A 176 0.53 16.91 -23.83
N ARG A 177 0.47 17.47 -22.61
CA ARG A 177 1.67 17.95 -21.90
C ARG A 177 2.57 16.80 -21.46
N GLY A 178 1.98 15.70 -21.01
CA GLY A 178 2.67 14.45 -20.64
C GLY A 178 3.51 13.91 -21.77
N ALA A 179 2.91 13.81 -22.94
CA ALA A 179 3.58 13.35 -24.15
C ALA A 179 4.69 14.28 -24.65
N ALA A 180 4.54 15.59 -24.46
CA ALA A 180 5.54 16.59 -24.83
C ALA A 180 6.67 16.72 -23.80
N ASN A 181 6.54 16.13 -22.61
CA ASN A 181 7.54 16.22 -21.56
C ASN A 181 8.77 15.37 -21.93
N SER A 182 9.91 16.03 -22.10
CA SER A 182 11.19 15.41 -22.44
C SER A 182 11.96 14.84 -21.25
N SER A 183 11.45 14.98 -20.02
CA SER A 183 12.06 14.35 -18.84
C SER A 183 12.15 12.84 -19.02
N GLY A 184 13.24 12.22 -18.55
CA GLY A 184 13.43 10.76 -18.65
C GLY A 184 12.29 9.96 -17.99
N ALA A 185 11.55 10.56 -17.06
CA ALA A 185 10.39 9.95 -16.43
C ALA A 185 9.08 10.09 -17.22
N ARG A 186 8.98 11.09 -18.11
CA ARG A 186 7.79 11.47 -18.90
C ARG A 186 6.49 11.46 -18.08
N VAL A 187 6.56 12.03 -16.88
CA VAL A 187 5.44 12.20 -15.96
C VAL A 187 4.99 13.65 -16.01
N VAL A 188 3.68 13.89 -16.09
CA VAL A 188 3.11 15.19 -15.78
C VAL A 188 1.98 14.99 -14.78
N THR A 189 2.06 15.73 -13.68
CA THR A 189 1.01 15.81 -12.67
C THR A 189 0.37 17.18 -12.76
N ASP A 190 -0.94 17.25 -12.68
CA ASP A 190 -1.68 18.51 -12.58
C ASP A 190 -2.78 18.37 -11.52
N ALA A 191 -3.00 19.44 -10.77
CA ALA A 191 -4.05 19.51 -9.77
C ALA A 191 -5.09 20.53 -10.25
N ALA A 192 -6.34 20.09 -10.36
CA ALA A 192 -7.45 20.95 -10.74
C ALA A 192 -8.52 20.96 -9.67
N ALA A 193 -9.08 22.13 -9.42
CA ALA A 193 -10.29 22.27 -8.63
C ALA A 193 -11.50 22.21 -9.58
N LEU A 194 -12.14 21.05 -9.65
CA LEU A 194 -13.34 20.86 -10.47
C LEU A 194 -14.60 21.14 -9.64
N SER A 195 -15.56 21.81 -10.25
CA SER A 195 -16.85 22.06 -9.61
C SER A 195 -17.65 20.76 -9.57
N LYS A 196 -18.30 20.50 -8.44
CA LYS A 196 -19.52 19.71 -8.44
C LYS A 196 -20.68 20.62 -8.83
N ASN A 197 -21.75 20.08 -9.39
CA ASN A 197 -22.94 20.89 -9.63
C ASN A 197 -23.43 21.51 -8.31
N ALA A 198 -23.46 22.85 -8.29
CA ALA A 198 -24.10 23.77 -7.34
C ALA A 198 -23.53 24.03 -5.92
N THR A 199 -22.56 23.28 -5.35
CA THR A 199 -22.17 23.48 -3.92
C THR A 199 -20.69 23.62 -3.58
N GLY A 200 -19.78 23.66 -4.56
CA GLY A 200 -18.36 24.02 -4.32
C GLY A 200 -17.37 23.30 -5.24
N LYS A 201 -16.14 23.85 -5.33
CA LYS A 201 -15.02 23.23 -6.05
C LYS A 201 -14.25 22.32 -5.10
N ASN A 202 -14.08 21.05 -5.47
CA ASN A 202 -13.20 20.13 -4.75
C ASN A 202 -11.94 19.88 -5.57
N ALA A 203 -10.80 19.73 -4.87
CA ALA A 203 -9.51 19.53 -5.50
C ALA A 203 -9.37 18.08 -5.97
N MET A 204 -8.79 17.91 -7.15
CA MET A 204 -8.47 16.63 -7.74
C MET A 204 -7.05 16.69 -8.28
N THR A 205 -6.31 15.62 -8.10
CA THR A 205 -4.99 15.43 -8.67
C THR A 205 -5.08 14.42 -9.79
N LEU A 206 -4.58 14.78 -10.98
CA LEU A 206 -4.44 13.88 -12.11
C LEU A 206 -2.96 13.69 -12.39
N ARG A 207 -2.57 12.44 -12.63
CA ARG A 207 -1.22 12.07 -13.04
C ARG A 207 -1.29 11.32 -14.36
N ALA A 208 -0.58 11.82 -15.35
CA ALA A 208 -0.36 11.15 -16.61
C ALA A 208 1.11 10.77 -16.73
N GLN A 209 1.40 9.51 -17.03
CA GLN A 209 2.75 9.01 -17.22
C GLN A 209 2.84 8.19 -18.50
N CYS A 210 3.85 8.49 -19.33
CA CYS A 210 4.17 7.68 -20.49
C CYS A 210 5.08 6.49 -20.11
N ALA A 211 5.01 5.42 -20.89
CA ALA A 211 6.09 4.45 -20.91
C ALA A 211 7.41 5.10 -21.38
N ARG A 212 8.53 4.71 -20.77
CA ARG A 212 9.85 5.34 -20.98
C ARG A 212 10.64 4.76 -22.17
N ASP A 213 10.27 3.58 -22.66
CA ASP A 213 11.05 2.81 -23.66
C ASP A 213 10.49 2.77 -25.08
N ARG A 214 9.18 2.89 -25.25
CA ARG A 214 8.53 2.66 -26.57
C ARG A 214 7.92 3.89 -27.21
N ALA A 215 7.70 4.97 -26.46
CA ALA A 215 6.91 6.08 -26.97
C ALA A 215 7.74 7.10 -27.76
N ALA A 216 7.54 7.14 -29.08
CA ALA A 216 7.51 8.44 -29.75
C ALA A 216 6.45 9.31 -29.05
N ALA A 217 6.68 10.62 -28.89
CA ALA A 217 5.74 11.51 -28.19
C ALA A 217 4.29 11.35 -28.69
N ALA A 218 4.10 11.10 -29.98
CA ALA A 218 2.79 10.86 -30.60
C ALA A 218 2.07 9.60 -30.08
N GLU A 219 2.78 8.49 -29.86
CA GLU A 219 2.16 7.23 -29.37
C GLU A 219 1.68 7.37 -27.93
N CYS A 220 2.48 8.01 -27.08
CA CYS A 220 2.04 8.30 -25.72
C CYS A 220 0.87 9.29 -25.72
N ALA A 221 0.92 10.34 -26.55
CA ALA A 221 -0.17 11.31 -26.67
C ALA A 221 -1.48 10.62 -27.05
N ARG A 222 -1.41 9.67 -28.00
CA ARG A 222 -2.55 8.85 -28.40
C ARG A 222 -3.04 7.99 -27.24
N CYS A 223 -2.17 7.21 -26.60
CA CYS A 223 -2.54 6.35 -25.47
C CYS A 223 -3.20 7.13 -24.32
N LEU A 224 -2.60 8.25 -23.90
CA LEU A 224 -3.15 9.09 -22.84
C LEU A 224 -4.45 9.79 -23.28
N GLY A 225 -4.53 10.22 -24.54
CA GLY A 225 -5.74 10.82 -25.10
C GLY A 225 -6.90 9.83 -25.21
N ASP A 226 -6.62 8.57 -25.53
CA ASP A 226 -7.58 7.47 -25.53
C ASP A 226 -8.02 7.14 -24.10
N SER A 227 -7.06 7.02 -23.17
CA SER A 227 -7.33 6.77 -21.75
C SER A 227 -8.19 7.86 -21.12
N ALA A 228 -7.96 9.12 -21.49
CA ALA A 228 -8.77 10.25 -21.05
C ALA A 228 -10.24 10.15 -21.51
N ARG A 229 -10.54 9.46 -22.62
CA ARG A 229 -11.92 9.26 -23.11
C ARG A 229 -12.67 8.14 -22.40
N GLU A 230 -11.96 7.24 -21.71
CA GLU A 230 -12.59 6.22 -20.88
C GLU A 230 -13.18 6.79 -19.58
N VAL A 231 -12.80 8.02 -19.21
CA VAL A 231 -13.23 8.67 -17.97
C VAL A 231 -14.75 8.76 -17.86
N ARG A 232 -15.29 8.09 -16.82
CA ARG A 232 -16.69 8.15 -16.42
C ARG A 232 -16.78 8.49 -14.93
N ALA A 233 -16.90 9.78 -14.59
CA ALA A 233 -16.81 10.24 -13.20
C ALA A 233 -17.81 9.51 -12.28
N CYS A 234 -19.08 9.44 -12.67
CA CYS A 234 -20.08 8.67 -11.92
C CYS A 234 -19.84 7.16 -11.96
N GLY A 235 -19.44 6.61 -13.12
CA GLY A 235 -19.17 5.18 -13.25
C GLY A 235 -18.05 4.70 -12.32
N TRP A 236 -17.14 5.59 -11.93
CA TRP A 236 -15.98 5.31 -11.08
C TRP A 236 -16.14 5.86 -9.66
N GLY A 237 -17.34 6.36 -9.32
CA GLY A 237 -17.62 6.93 -8.01
C GLY A 237 -16.79 8.17 -7.66
N LEU A 238 -16.32 8.94 -8.64
CA LEU A 238 -15.57 10.18 -8.43
C LEU A 238 -16.54 11.29 -8.02
N ASP A 239 -16.98 11.24 -6.77
CA ASP A 239 -18.00 12.11 -6.18
C ASP A 239 -17.44 13.31 -5.43
N GLY A 240 -16.10 13.39 -5.28
CA GLY A 240 -15.37 14.45 -4.57
C GLY A 240 -15.79 14.68 -3.11
N GLU A 241 -16.68 13.86 -2.55
CA GLU A 241 -17.07 13.87 -1.13
C GLU A 241 -16.16 12.93 -0.34
N HIS A 242 -15.63 11.93 -1.05
CA HIS A 242 -14.77 10.87 -0.56
C HIS A 242 -13.43 10.87 -1.31
N GLU A 243 -12.42 10.28 -0.67
CA GLU A 243 -11.15 10.00 -1.31
C GLU A 243 -11.34 8.81 -2.23
N ARG A 244 -11.06 9.01 -3.52
CA ARG A 244 -11.28 8.03 -4.58
C ARG A 244 -10.07 8.03 -5.50
N VAL A 245 -9.72 6.84 -5.97
CA VAL A 245 -8.63 6.65 -6.92
C VAL A 245 -9.19 5.89 -8.11
N ALA A 246 -8.94 6.36 -9.32
CA ALA A 246 -9.25 5.65 -10.54
C ALA A 246 -8.04 5.64 -11.47
N ASP A 247 -7.71 4.46 -11.97
CA ASP A 247 -6.63 4.22 -12.90
C ASP A 247 -7.16 3.74 -14.23
N VAL A 248 -6.74 4.40 -15.30
CA VAL A 248 -6.85 3.86 -16.66
C VAL A 248 -5.49 3.28 -17.03
N LEU A 249 -5.48 1.97 -17.19
CA LEU A 249 -4.31 1.16 -17.41
C LEU A 249 -4.12 0.95 -18.92
N GLY A 250 -2.94 1.30 -19.42
CA GLY A 250 -2.50 0.95 -20.77
C GLY A 250 -1.08 0.42 -20.74
N TYR A 251 -0.66 -0.28 -21.80
CA TYR A 251 0.72 -0.76 -21.92
C TYR A 251 1.70 0.41 -22.08
N ASN A 252 1.30 1.47 -22.79
CA ASN A 252 2.19 2.58 -23.14
C ASN A 252 1.93 3.86 -22.34
N CYS A 253 0.93 3.87 -21.46
CA CYS A 253 0.60 5.03 -20.64
C CYS A 253 -0.22 4.66 -19.41
N PHE A 254 -0.19 5.55 -18.42
CA PHE A 254 -0.92 5.43 -17.16
C PHE A 254 -1.59 6.76 -16.87
N LEU A 255 -2.92 6.73 -16.70
CA LEU A 255 -3.70 7.88 -16.27
C LEU A 255 -4.31 7.55 -14.91
N ARG A 256 -3.76 8.16 -13.87
CA ARG A 256 -4.28 8.07 -12.50
C ARG A 256 -5.03 9.35 -12.14
N ILE A 257 -6.18 9.16 -11.51
CA ILE A 257 -7.07 10.22 -11.06
C ILE A 257 -7.31 10.01 -9.57
N GLU A 258 -6.94 10.99 -8.75
CA GLU A 258 -7.06 10.96 -7.29
C GLU A 258 -7.90 12.16 -6.82
N THR A 259 -8.97 11.93 -6.07
CA THR A 259 -9.75 13.02 -5.47
C THR A 259 -9.21 13.35 -4.09
N SER A 260 -8.71 14.58 -3.92
CA SER A 260 -8.33 15.09 -2.60
C SER A 260 -9.53 15.79 -1.99
N VAL A 261 -10.14 15.20 -0.96
CA VAL A 261 -11.15 15.93 -0.18
C VAL A 261 -10.37 16.92 0.71
N PRO A 262 -10.64 18.24 0.65
CA PRO A 262 -10.07 19.14 1.65
C PRO A 262 -10.45 18.62 3.05
N PRO A 263 -9.55 18.69 4.05
CA PRO A 263 -9.85 18.17 5.38
C PRO A 263 -11.16 18.80 5.84
N ARG A 264 -12.20 17.97 6.02
CA ARG A 264 -13.45 18.45 6.62
C ARG A 264 -13.06 19.07 7.96
N PRO A 265 -13.53 20.29 8.33
CA PRO A 265 -13.41 20.74 9.71
C PRO A 265 -13.98 19.62 10.57
N VAL A 266 -13.15 19.08 11.46
CA VAL A 266 -13.39 17.81 12.13
C VAL A 266 -14.60 17.96 13.05
N ALA A 267 -15.80 17.84 12.51
CA ALA A 267 -17.00 17.59 13.28
C ALA A 267 -16.90 16.14 13.78
N LYS A 268 -16.12 15.96 14.85
CA LYS A 268 -16.18 14.85 15.80
C LYS A 268 -16.55 13.49 15.17
N TYR A 269 -15.68 12.92 14.34
CA TYR A 269 -15.68 11.48 14.10
C TYR A 269 -15.13 10.76 15.35
N ILE A 270 -15.98 10.68 16.38
CA ILE A 270 -15.76 9.97 17.64
C ILE A 270 -15.91 8.46 17.37
N LYS A 271 -14.91 7.84 16.74
CA LYS A 271 -14.72 6.38 16.83
C LYS A 271 -13.26 5.98 17.12
N GLN A 272 -12.28 6.83 16.81
CA GLN A 272 -10.89 6.64 17.22
C GLN A 272 -10.59 6.88 18.72
N PRO A 273 -11.22 7.83 19.45
CA PRO A 273 -10.92 8.01 20.87
C PRO A 273 -11.51 6.88 21.73
N VAL A 274 -12.53 6.16 21.25
CA VAL A 274 -13.13 5.04 21.99
C VAL A 274 -12.20 3.83 22.02
N VAL A 275 -11.55 3.50 20.89
CA VAL A 275 -10.57 2.41 20.82
C VAL A 275 -9.33 2.76 21.64
N LEU A 276 -8.82 3.99 21.53
CA LEU A 276 -7.70 4.46 22.36
C LEU A 276 -8.05 4.48 23.85
N ALA A 277 -9.26 4.93 24.21
CA ALA A 277 -9.73 4.90 25.60
C ALA A 277 -9.92 3.48 26.11
N LEU A 278 -10.42 2.54 25.30
CA LEU A 278 -10.54 1.12 25.64
C LEU A 278 -9.16 0.48 25.84
N CYS A 279 -8.21 0.71 24.91
CA CYS A 279 -6.85 0.21 25.05
C CYS A 279 -6.14 0.80 26.28
N ALA A 280 -6.29 2.11 26.52
CA ALA A 280 -5.75 2.77 27.71
C ALA A 280 -6.40 2.24 29.00
N ALA A 281 -7.71 2.03 29.02
CA ALA A 281 -8.44 1.48 30.16
C ALA A 281 -8.01 0.04 30.47
N ILE A 282 -7.87 -0.81 29.45
CA ILE A 282 -7.38 -2.18 29.60
C ILE A 282 -5.95 -2.19 30.16
N LEU A 283 -5.07 -1.33 29.65
CA LEU A 283 -3.71 -1.14 30.19
C LEU A 283 -3.72 -0.72 31.67
N LEU A 284 -4.59 0.22 32.03
CA LEU A 284 -4.70 0.74 33.39
C LEU A 284 -5.19 -0.36 34.36
N VAL A 285 -6.16 -1.18 33.94
CA VAL A 285 -6.64 -2.34 34.72
C VAL A 285 -5.55 -3.39 34.91
N LEU A 286 -4.77 -3.70 33.85
CA LEU A 286 -3.65 -4.64 33.95
C LEU A 286 -2.54 -4.14 34.87
N VAL A 287 -2.26 -2.83 34.86
CA VAL A 287 -1.27 -2.23 35.78
C VAL A 287 -1.77 -2.29 37.23
N VAL A 288 -3.02 -1.91 37.48
CA VAL A 288 -3.59 -1.93 38.85
C VAL A 288 -3.65 -3.36 39.41
N THR A 289 -4.03 -4.34 38.59
CA THR A 289 -4.05 -5.76 38.99
C THR A 289 -2.64 -6.30 39.27
N ALA A 290 -1.64 -5.95 38.47
CA ALA A 290 -0.25 -6.33 38.70
C ALA A 290 0.33 -5.68 39.97
N VAL A 291 0.07 -4.38 40.19
CA VAL A 291 0.53 -3.66 41.39
C VAL A 291 -0.16 -4.21 42.64
N SER A 292 -1.47 -4.45 42.58
CA SER A 292 -2.21 -5.02 43.72
C SER A 292 -1.77 -6.45 44.03
N ALA A 293 -1.45 -7.28 43.03
CA ALA A 293 -0.83 -8.60 43.25
C ALA A 293 0.55 -8.49 43.90
N CYS A 294 1.39 -7.54 43.48
CA CYS A 294 2.70 -7.30 44.09
C CYS A 294 2.60 -6.81 45.54
N VAL A 295 1.66 -5.90 45.84
CA VAL A 295 1.40 -5.39 47.20
C VAL A 295 0.83 -6.49 48.09
N ARG A 296 -0.10 -7.32 47.58
CA ARG A 296 -0.64 -8.48 48.31
C ARG A 296 0.45 -9.51 48.60
N LYS A 297 1.34 -9.79 47.65
CA LYS A 297 2.50 -10.69 47.85
C LYS A 297 3.45 -10.14 48.92
N LYS A 298 3.73 -8.82 48.90
CA LYS A 298 4.56 -8.14 49.91
C LYS A 298 3.93 -8.15 51.31
N ARG A 299 2.61 -7.95 51.41
CA ARG A 299 1.85 -8.05 52.68
C ARG A 299 1.79 -9.49 53.20
N GLY A 300 1.65 -10.49 52.32
CA GLY A 300 1.71 -11.91 52.69
C GLY A 300 3.05 -12.29 53.31
N THR A 301 4.16 -11.87 52.71
CA THR A 301 5.51 -12.07 53.29
C THR A 301 5.75 -11.26 54.58
N GLY A 302 5.13 -10.08 54.69
CA GLY A 302 5.21 -9.24 55.91
C GLY A 302 4.44 -9.83 57.10
N ASN A 303 3.26 -10.41 56.86
CA ASN A 303 2.47 -11.07 57.90
C ASN A 303 3.11 -12.38 58.39
N VAL A 304 3.78 -13.14 57.50
CA VAL A 304 4.56 -14.32 57.90
C VAL A 304 5.81 -13.92 58.70
N ALA A 305 6.49 -12.82 58.33
CA ALA A 305 7.62 -12.30 59.10
C ALA A 305 7.21 -11.71 60.47
N ALA A 306 6.05 -11.06 60.55
CA ALA A 306 5.49 -10.54 61.81
C ALA A 306 5.04 -11.67 62.76
N ALA A 307 4.49 -12.77 62.22
CA ALA A 307 4.16 -13.97 63.00
C ALA A 307 5.41 -14.72 63.50
N ALA A 308 6.54 -14.67 62.76
CA ALA A 308 7.82 -15.19 63.22
C ALA A 308 8.45 -14.31 64.32
N ALA A 309 8.25 -12.99 64.29
CA ALA A 309 8.74 -12.06 65.30
C ALA A 309 7.96 -12.11 66.63
N SER A 310 6.65 -12.40 66.59
CA SER A 310 5.85 -12.59 67.82
C SER A 310 6.14 -13.92 68.54
N GLY A 311 6.69 -14.92 67.84
CA GLY A 311 7.19 -16.17 68.45
C GLY A 311 8.52 -16.02 69.19
N ALA A 312 9.33 -15.00 68.86
CA ALA A 312 10.64 -14.77 69.49
C ALA A 312 10.56 -13.98 70.82
N SER A 313 9.49 -13.20 71.05
CA SER A 313 9.31 -12.46 72.32
C SER A 313 8.81 -13.33 73.49
N SER A 314 8.37 -14.56 73.24
CA SER A 314 7.90 -15.49 74.29
C SER A 314 9.02 -16.33 74.92
N VAL A 315 10.25 -16.31 74.37
CA VAL A 315 11.38 -17.13 74.86
C VAL A 315 12.24 -16.38 75.90
N SER A 316 12.08 -15.07 76.06
CA SER A 316 12.85 -14.27 77.06
C SER A 316 12.18 -14.13 78.44
N ARG A 317 11.05 -14.81 78.72
CA ARG A 317 10.39 -14.84 80.05
C ARG A 317 10.35 -16.23 80.72
N LEU A 318 11.30 -17.12 80.42
CA LEU A 318 11.39 -18.45 81.04
C LEU A 318 12.80 -18.83 81.53
N ARG A 319 13.66 -17.83 81.79
CA ARG A 319 14.92 -18.03 82.54
C ARG A 319 14.89 -17.26 83.87
N THR A 320 14.19 -17.84 84.84
CA THR A 320 14.46 -17.72 86.28
C THR A 320 13.59 -18.75 87.00
N CYS A 321 14.16 -19.45 88.00
CA CYS A 321 13.60 -20.55 88.80
C CYS A 321 13.88 -21.99 88.32
N SER A 322 15.13 -22.43 88.43
CA SER A 322 15.47 -23.73 89.04
C SER A 322 16.96 -23.79 89.37
N GLN A 323 17.32 -23.45 90.61
CA GLN A 323 18.28 -24.18 91.47
C GLN A 323 18.39 -23.45 92.82
N ASN A 324 17.88 -24.14 93.85
CA ASN A 324 17.91 -23.89 95.30
C ASN A 324 17.18 -22.66 95.86
#